data_AF-A0A2V8BEK9-F1
#
_entry.id   AF-A0A2V8BEK9-F1
#
_cell.length_a   1.000
_cell.length_b   1.000
_cell.length_c   1.000
_cell.angle_alpha   90.00
_cell.angle_beta   90.00
_cell.angle_gamma   90.00
#
_symmetry.space_group_name_H-M   'P 1'
#
loop_
_entity.id
_entity.type
_entity.pdbx_description
1 polymer ?
#
loop_
_entity_poly.entity_id
_entity_poly.type
_entity_poly.pdbx_seq_one_letter_code
_entity_poly.pdbx_strand_id
1 'polypeptide(L)'
;MTGYSIKYAWRSPGMEEKERIVLVTDRRLNSHAPDWAPASGSASDAEFTVIELRIDGQGTGEGKTSLTTNVAIDTTAKTLALDGYAAAPALLKVTR
;
A
#
# COMPACT_ATOMS: atom_id res chain seq x y z
N MET A 1 -4.62 22.41 2.46
CA MET A 1 -5.15 21.37 1.54
C MET A 1 -4.77 20.01 2.11
N THR A 2 -5.76 19.21 2.49
CA THR A 2 -5.59 17.86 3.06
C THR A 2 -5.84 16.83 1.96
N GLY A 3 -4.79 16.41 1.28
CA GLY A 3 -4.89 15.42 0.21
C GLY A 3 -3.51 14.92 -0.18
N TYR A 4 -3.43 13.65 -0.58
CA TYR A 4 -2.21 13.03 -1.09
C TYR A 4 -2.28 12.96 -2.61
N SER A 5 -1.23 13.42 -3.30
CA SER A 5 -1.15 13.27 -4.76
C SER A 5 -0.72 11.84 -5.09
N ILE A 6 -1.47 11.16 -5.97
CA ILE A 6 -1.04 9.87 -6.53
C ILE A 6 -0.10 10.16 -7.70
N LYS A 7 1.14 9.68 -7.63
CA LYS A 7 2.17 9.83 -8.67
C LYS A 7 2.32 8.59 -9.54
N TYR A 8 1.88 7.45 -9.03
CA TYR A 8 1.90 6.18 -9.75
C TYR A 8 0.70 5.34 -9.34
N ALA A 9 0.10 4.66 -10.31
CA ALA A 9 -0.94 3.68 -10.10
C ALA A 9 -0.70 2.50 -11.02
N TRP A 10 -0.86 1.29 -10.49
CA TRP A 10 -0.77 0.05 -11.24
C TRP A 10 -1.80 -0.94 -10.72
N ARG A 11 -2.31 -1.79 -11.62
CA ARG A 11 -3.34 -2.77 -11.33
C ARG A 11 -3.04 -4.05 -12.08
N SER A 12 -3.22 -5.20 -11.42
CA SER A 12 -3.29 -6.50 -12.08
C SER A 12 -4.54 -7.28 -11.66
N PRO A 13 -5.20 -7.96 -12.62
CA PRO A 13 -6.09 -9.07 -12.29
C PRO A 13 -5.19 -10.18 -11.73
N GLY A 14 -5.21 -10.40 -10.42
CA GLY A 14 -4.16 -11.15 -9.74
C GLY A 14 -4.11 -12.63 -10.10
N MET A 15 -2.94 -13.25 -9.83
CA MET A 15 -2.68 -14.69 -10.03
C MET A 15 -3.44 -15.61 -9.05
N GLU A 16 -4.03 -15.08 -7.97
CA GLU A 16 -4.63 -15.84 -6.85
C GLU A 16 -6.01 -15.29 -6.42
N GLU A 17 -6.93 -15.06 -7.37
CA GLU A 17 -8.31 -14.58 -7.14
C GLU A 17 -8.48 -13.19 -6.50
N LYS A 18 -7.39 -12.55 -6.06
CA LYS A 18 -7.39 -11.18 -5.56
C LYS A 18 -6.72 -10.24 -6.55
N GLU A 19 -7.46 -9.24 -6.97
CA GLU A 19 -6.94 -8.08 -7.67
C GLU A 19 -5.91 -7.35 -6.82
N ARG A 20 -4.77 -7.01 -7.42
CA ARG A 20 -3.70 -6.24 -6.78
C ARG A 20 -3.65 -4.84 -7.37
N ILE A 21 -3.73 -3.83 -6.51
CA ILE A 21 -3.59 -2.41 -6.86
C ILE A 21 -2.42 -1.83 -6.08
N VAL A 22 -1.55 -1.10 -6.78
CA VAL A 22 -0.40 -0.41 -6.20
C VAL A 22 -0.55 1.07 -6.49
N LEU A 23 -0.52 1.90 -5.45
CA LEU A 23 -0.55 3.36 -5.53
C LEU A 23 0.70 3.92 -4.86
N VAL A 24 1.25 5.01 -5.41
CA VAL A 24 2.36 5.74 -4.78
C VAL A 24 2.00 7.19 -4.59
N THR A 25 2.19 7.69 -3.38
CA THR A 25 2.04 9.10 -3.04
C THR A 25 3.38 9.83 -3.09
N ASP A 26 3.38 11.15 -3.25
CA ASP A 26 4.59 11.97 -3.14
C ASP A 26 4.99 12.31 -1.70
N ARG A 27 4.21 11.84 -0.72
CA ARG A 27 4.38 12.16 0.70
C ARG A 27 4.06 10.97 1.58
N ARG A 28 4.67 10.94 2.76
CA ARG A 28 4.35 9.96 3.80
C ARG A 28 2.91 10.12 4.32
N LEU A 29 2.12 9.05 4.43
CA LEU A 29 0.70 9.13 4.82
C LEU A 29 0.44 9.66 6.24
N ASN A 30 1.39 9.54 7.15
CA ASN A 30 1.26 10.10 8.51
C ASN A 30 1.82 11.54 8.62
N SER A 31 2.27 12.15 7.51
CA SER A 31 2.92 13.48 7.55
C SER A 31 1.98 14.62 7.94
N HIS A 32 0.70 14.54 7.56
CA HIS A 32 -0.31 15.58 7.84
C HIS A 32 -1.57 15.02 8.51
N ALA A 33 -1.60 13.71 8.80
CA ALA A 33 -2.74 13.03 9.40
C ALA A 33 -2.21 11.93 10.36
N PRO A 34 -2.04 12.25 11.66
CA PRO A 34 -1.48 11.32 12.65
C PRO A 34 -2.27 10.00 12.75
N ASP A 35 -3.56 10.01 12.44
CA ASP A 35 -4.42 8.83 12.42
C ASP A 35 -3.99 7.76 11.42
N TRP A 36 -3.13 8.12 10.46
CA TRP A 36 -2.52 7.20 9.50
C TRP A 36 -1.19 6.63 9.99
N ALA A 37 -0.76 6.95 11.21
CA ALA A 37 0.43 6.36 11.80
C ALA A 37 0.23 4.85 12.02
N PRO A 38 1.26 4.03 11.75
CA PRO A 38 1.20 2.61 12.06
C PRO A 38 1.05 2.40 13.58
N ALA A 39 0.19 1.47 13.98
CA ALA A 39 -0.01 1.15 15.40
C ALA A 39 1.24 0.53 16.05
N SER A 40 2.13 -0.06 15.24
CA SER A 40 3.37 -0.71 15.69
C SER A 40 4.38 -0.82 14.55
N GLY A 41 5.66 -0.96 14.89
CA GLY A 41 6.76 -1.17 13.95
C GLY A 41 7.60 0.09 13.72
N SER A 42 8.85 -0.10 13.30
CA SER A 42 9.75 1.01 12.99
C SER A 42 9.27 1.74 11.74
N ALA A 43 9.28 3.06 11.83
CA ALA A 43 9.00 3.95 10.72
C ALA A 43 9.99 3.72 9.57
N SER A 44 9.49 3.61 8.34
CA SER A 44 10.31 3.76 7.14
C SER A 44 10.81 5.20 7.00
N ASP A 45 12.04 5.36 6.51
CA ASP A 45 12.67 6.66 6.24
C ASP A 45 12.22 7.27 4.90
N ALA A 46 11.42 6.54 4.10
CA ALA A 46 10.96 7.01 2.81
C ALA A 46 10.03 8.23 2.93
N GLU A 47 10.28 9.25 2.10
CA GLU A 47 9.44 10.46 2.02
C GLU A 47 8.14 10.24 1.22
N PHE A 48 7.99 9.09 0.57
CA PHE A 48 6.81 8.67 -0.18
C PHE A 48 6.09 7.51 0.53
N THR A 49 4.88 7.19 0.11
CA THR A 49 4.19 5.96 0.55
C THR A 49 3.77 5.12 -0.62
N VAL A 50 4.11 3.82 -0.58
CA VAL A 50 3.47 2.80 -1.40
C VAL A 50 2.28 2.27 -0.64
N ILE A 51 1.13 2.20 -1.31
CA ILE A 51 -0.09 1.57 -0.83
C ILE A 51 -0.33 0.37 -1.73
N GLU A 52 -0.34 -0.83 -1.16
CA GLU A 52 -0.67 -2.06 -1.88
C GLU A 52 -2.00 -2.60 -1.36
N LEU A 53 -3.00 -2.67 -2.24
CA LEU A 53 -4.33 -3.22 -1.97
C LEU A 53 -4.46 -4.60 -2.59
N ARG A 54 -5.08 -5.52 -1.87
CA ARG A 54 -5.50 -6.83 -2.39
C ARG A 54 -6.99 -7.01 -2.17
N ILE A 55 -7.75 -7.10 -3.25
CA ILE A 55 -9.21 -7.05 -3.27
C ILE A 55 -9.75 -8.31 -3.96
N ASP A 56 -10.72 -8.99 -3.36
CA ASP A 56 -11.36 -10.16 -3.95
C ASP A 56 -12.45 -9.79 -4.98
N GLY A 57 -13.02 -10.81 -5.63
CA GLY A 57 -14.09 -10.64 -6.63
C GLY A 57 -15.39 -10.01 -6.09
N GLN A 58 -15.56 -9.90 -4.77
CA GLN A 58 -16.69 -9.22 -4.12
C GLN A 58 -16.38 -7.75 -3.79
N GLY A 59 -15.17 -7.28 -4.06
CA GLY A 59 -14.74 -5.93 -3.71
C GLY A 59 -14.32 -5.80 -2.24
N THR A 60 -14.08 -6.91 -1.54
CA THR A 60 -13.60 -6.92 -0.15
C THR A 60 -12.10 -7.16 -0.12
N GLY A 61 -11.40 -6.48 0.79
CA GLY A 61 -9.96 -6.63 0.84
C GLY A 61 -9.28 -5.83 1.93
N GLU A 62 -7.96 -5.81 1.83
CA GLU A 62 -7.09 -5.08 2.74
C GLU A 62 -6.06 -4.26 1.96
N GLY A 63 -5.65 -3.17 2.58
CA GLY A 63 -4.57 -2.32 2.11
C GLY A 63 -3.48 -2.19 3.16
N LYS A 64 -2.24 -2.34 2.69
CA LYS A 64 -1.03 -2.21 3.50
C LYS A 64 -0.17 -1.11 2.91
N THR A 65 0.75 -0.58 3.71
CA THR A 65 1.56 0.56 3.30
C THR A 65 3.04 0.39 3.62
N SER A 66 3.89 1.17 2.95
CA SER A 66 5.32 1.23 3.23
C SER A 66 5.68 2.07 4.46
N LEU A 67 4.72 2.40 5.35
CA LEU A 67 5.01 3.19 6.55
C LEU A 67 5.92 2.47 7.54
N THR A 68 5.87 1.14 7.57
CA THR A 68 6.69 0.24 8.40
C THR A 68 7.20 -0.97 7.64
N THR A 69 7.04 -0.98 6.32
CA THR A 69 7.39 -2.10 5.44
C THR A 69 8.28 -1.60 4.32
N ASN A 70 9.30 -2.37 3.96
CA ASN A 70 10.21 -2.04 2.88
C ASN A 70 9.51 -2.12 1.52
N VAL A 71 9.95 -1.27 0.59
CA VAL A 71 9.50 -1.29 -0.81
C VAL A 71 10.49 -2.12 -1.62
N ALA A 72 9.95 -3.03 -2.43
CA ALA A 72 10.71 -3.85 -3.36
C ALA A 72 10.22 -3.65 -4.79
N ILE A 73 11.06 -4.04 -5.76
CA ILE A 73 10.66 -4.15 -7.16
C ILE A 73 10.22 -5.59 -7.41
N ASP A 74 8.95 -5.76 -7.81
CA ASP A 74 8.45 -7.01 -8.34
C ASP A 74 8.87 -7.12 -9.81
N THR A 75 9.93 -7.88 -10.08
CA THR A 75 10.51 -8.03 -11.41
C THR A 75 9.61 -8.83 -12.36
N THR A 76 8.78 -9.73 -11.81
CA THR A 76 7.81 -10.53 -12.58
C THR A 76 6.66 -9.66 -13.06
N ALA A 77 6.03 -8.93 -12.14
CA ALA A 77 4.91 -8.03 -12.46
C ALA A 77 5.36 -6.66 -13.00
N LYS A 78 6.66 -6.36 -12.96
CA LYS A 78 7.28 -5.09 -13.39
C LYS A 78 6.66 -3.88 -12.70
N THR A 79 6.50 -3.97 -11.38
CA THR A 79 5.88 -2.93 -10.55
C THR A 79 6.54 -2.86 -9.16
N LEU A 80 6.07 -1.95 -8.31
CA LEU A 80 6.48 -1.85 -6.91
C LEU A 80 5.67 -2.82 -6.04
N ALA A 81 6.28 -3.29 -4.96
CA ALA A 81 5.69 -4.19 -4.00
C ALA A 81 6.06 -3.80 -2.57
N LEU A 82 5.23 -4.23 -1.61
CA LEU A 82 5.66 -4.30 -0.22
C LEU A 82 6.39 -5.62 0.01
N ASP A 83 7.64 -5.54 0.45
CA ASP A 83 8.40 -6.71 0.84
C ASP A 83 7.73 -7.38 2.06
N GLY A 84 7.52 -8.69 1.98
CA GLY A 84 6.81 -9.42 3.04
C GLY A 84 5.35 -8.98 3.25
N TYR A 85 4.62 -8.57 2.20
CA TYR A 85 3.21 -8.12 2.28
C TYR A 85 2.33 -8.96 3.22
N ALA A 86 2.46 -10.29 3.20
CA ALA A 86 1.65 -11.18 4.04
C ALA A 86 1.81 -10.90 5.54
N ALA A 87 3.02 -10.54 6.00
CA ALA A 87 3.33 -10.25 7.40
C ALA A 87 3.10 -8.78 7.80
N ALA A 88 2.98 -7.87 6.82
CA ALA A 88 2.75 -6.46 7.10
C ALA A 88 1.36 -6.22 7.72
N PRO A 89 1.22 -5.22 8.61
CA PRO A 89 -0.07 -4.88 9.21
C PRO A 89 -1.01 -4.23 8.17
N ALA A 90 -2.29 -4.58 8.24
CA ALA A 90 -3.34 -3.91 7.46
C ALA A 90 -3.67 -2.54 8.07
N LEU A 91 -3.70 -1.51 7.23
CA LEU A 91 -4.05 -0.14 7.59
C LEU A 91 -5.36 0.33 6.95
N LEU A 92 -5.75 -0.30 5.84
CA LEU A 92 -6.95 0.04 5.10
C LEU A 92 -7.84 -1.19 5.01
N LYS A 93 -9.11 -1.01 5.33
CA LYS A 93 -10.16 -1.98 5.03
C LYS A 93 -10.84 -1.57 3.73
N VAL A 94 -10.93 -2.48 2.78
CA VAL A 94 -11.64 -2.26 1.52
C VAL A 94 -12.98 -2.98 1.58
N THR A 95 -14.06 -2.23 1.38
CA THR A 95 -15.43 -2.75 1.33
C THR A 95 -16.20 -2.01 0.24
N ARG A 96 -17.05 -2.74 -0.48
CA ARG A 96 -17.99 -2.18 -1.46
C ARG A 96 -19.26 -1.64 -0.79
#